data_AF-A0A2D5YYQ3-F1
#
_entry.id   AF-A0A2D5YYQ3-F1
#
_cell.length_a   1.000
_cell.length_b   1.000
_cell.length_c   1.000
_cell.angle_alpha   90.00
_cell.angle_beta   90.00
_cell.angle_gamma   90.00
#
_symmetry.space_group_name_H-M   'P 1'
#
loop_
_entity.id
_entity.type
_entity.pdbx_description
1 polymer ?
#
loop_
_entity_poly.entity_id
_entity_poly.type
_entity_poly.pdbx_seq_one_letter_code
_entity_poly.pdbx_strand_id
1 'polypeptide(L)'
;MKKSRVITMVVAVLVIIGAAVYRFNLQSGANEFNRIVAMMNEADASEAATAWETFVEDCSRRFRDDANENLVKCYLAIGNDPGVPAKEQAEWYAKAHAIDPGKLTETQRKTMEVFGEGQ
;
A
#
# COMPACT_ATOMS: atom_id res chain seq x y z
N MET A 1 -5.00 -50.18 11.96
CA MET A 1 -5.31 -49.01 12.83
C MET A 1 -4.15 -48.05 13.12
N LYS A 2 -2.86 -48.46 13.08
CA LYS A 2 -1.74 -47.54 13.40
C LYS A 2 -1.46 -46.47 12.33
N LYS A 3 -1.49 -46.81 11.03
CA LYS A 3 -1.19 -45.87 9.92
C LYS A 3 -2.14 -44.67 9.84
N SER A 4 -3.43 -44.89 10.12
CA SER A 4 -4.44 -43.82 10.08
C SER A 4 -4.24 -42.78 11.18
N ARG A 5 -3.82 -43.18 12.40
CA ARG A 5 -3.48 -42.25 13.48
C ARG A 5 -2.23 -41.41 13.18
N VAL A 6 -1.22 -41.99 12.52
CA VAL A 6 -0.01 -41.24 12.12
C VAL A 6 -0.34 -40.19 11.07
N ILE A 7 -1.16 -40.53 10.07
CA ILE A 7 -1.58 -39.58 9.02
C ILE A 7 -2.38 -38.42 9.62
N THR A 8 -3.35 -38.70 10.50
CA THR A 8 -4.13 -37.64 11.17
C THR A 8 -3.24 -36.73 12.02
N MET A 9 -2.22 -37.27 12.68
CA MET A 9 -1.30 -36.49 13.49
C MET A 9 -0.39 -35.59 12.64
N VAL A 10 0.10 -36.07 11.50
CA VAL A 10 0.92 -35.27 10.56
C VAL A 10 0.09 -34.13 9.95
N VAL A 11 -1.15 -34.39 9.54
CA VAL A 11 -2.04 -33.36 9.01
C VAL A 11 -2.34 -32.29 10.07
N ALA A 12 -2.60 -32.69 11.32
CA ALA A 12 -2.83 -31.74 12.41
C ALA A 12 -1.61 -30.84 12.68
N VAL A 13 -0.40 -31.40 12.64
CA VAL A 13 0.85 -30.63 12.79
C VAL A 13 1.03 -29.64 11.64
N LEU A 14 0.79 -30.04 10.39
CA LEU A 14 0.88 -29.14 9.23
C LEU A 14 -0.13 -27.99 9.32
N VAL A 15 -1.35 -28.26 9.80
CA VAL A 15 -2.36 -27.22 10.02
C VAL A 15 -1.92 -26.22 11.09
N ILE A 16 -1.34 -26.69 12.21
CA ILE A 16 -0.83 -25.82 13.28
C ILE A 16 0.33 -24.97 12.79
N ILE A 17 1.29 -25.56 12.07
CA ILE A 17 2.42 -24.83 11.49
C ILE A 17 1.92 -23.80 10.48
N GLY A 18 0.99 -24.17 9.60
CA GLY A 18 0.36 -23.26 8.65
C GLY A 18 -0.33 -22.08 9.32
N ALA A 19 -1.07 -22.34 10.42
CA ALA A 19 -1.71 -21.29 11.21
C ALA A 19 -0.69 -20.38 11.91
N ALA A 20 0.40 -20.93 12.44
CA ALA A 20 1.46 -20.17 13.09
C ALA A 20 2.22 -19.26 12.09
N VAL A 21 2.59 -19.80 10.92
CA VAL A 21 3.21 -19.03 9.83
C VAL A 21 2.27 -17.94 9.33
N TYR A 22 0.98 -18.25 9.17
CA TYR A 22 -0.02 -17.25 8.78
C TYR A 22 -0.13 -16.12 9.80
N ARG A 23 -0.17 -16.43 11.11
CA ARG A 23 -0.19 -15.42 12.18
C ARG A 23 1.09 -14.58 12.21
N PHE A 24 2.25 -15.21 12.02
CA PHE A 24 3.54 -14.51 11.98
C PHE A 24 3.62 -13.53 10.81
N ASN A 25 3.21 -13.94 9.60
CA ASN A 25 3.15 -13.08 8.43
C ASN A 25 2.17 -11.92 8.61
N LEU A 26 1.01 -12.17 9.22
CA LEU A 26 0.06 -11.09 9.54
C LEU A 26 0.64 -10.09 10.54
N GLN A 27 1.37 -10.56 11.56
CA GLN A 27 1.99 -9.69 12.56
C GLN A 27 3.14 -8.88 11.96
N SER A 28 3.97 -9.50 11.11
CA SER A 28 5.02 -8.80 10.36
C SER A 28 4.42 -7.73 9.44
N GLY A 29 3.35 -8.06 8.70
CA GLY A 29 2.62 -7.12 7.86
C GLY A 29 2.02 -5.95 8.65
N ALA A 30 1.43 -6.22 9.82
CA ALA A 30 0.89 -5.18 10.69
C ALA A 30 1.99 -4.27 11.28
N ASN A 31 3.14 -4.84 11.67
CA ASN A 31 4.26 -4.07 12.18
C ASN A 31 4.83 -3.14 11.11
N GLU A 32 5.01 -3.65 9.89
CA GLU A 32 5.51 -2.85 8.78
C GLU A 32 4.51 -1.77 8.36
N PHE A 33 3.22 -2.11 8.28
CA PHE A 33 2.15 -1.13 8.08
C PHE A 33 2.22 0.00 9.11
N ASN A 34 2.29 -0.34 10.40
CA ASN A 34 2.36 0.66 11.47
C ASN A 34 3.65 1.49 11.41
N ARG A 35 4.78 0.89 11.01
CA ARG A 35 6.05 1.60 10.80
C ARG A 35 5.91 2.67 9.72
N ILE A 36 5.28 2.34 8.60
CA ILE A 36 5.09 3.28 7.48
C ILE A 36 4.07 4.36 7.85
N VAL A 37 3.00 4.02 8.59
CA VAL A 37 2.07 5.02 9.14
C VAL A 37 2.79 6.00 10.08
N ALA A 38 3.68 5.52 10.95
CA ALA A 38 4.48 6.40 11.80
C ALA A 38 5.41 7.30 10.96
N MET A 39 6.04 6.73 9.93
CA MET A 39 6.88 7.48 8.99
C MET A 39 6.11 8.61 8.29
N MET A 40 4.85 8.43 7.89
CA MET A 40 4.05 9.51 7.31
C MET A 40 3.87 10.73 8.22
N ASN A 41 3.92 10.55 9.54
CA ASN A 41 3.79 11.66 10.50
C ASN A 41 5.11 12.37 10.79
N GLU A 42 6.24 11.73 10.49
CA GLU A 42 7.58 12.18 10.88
C GLU A 42 8.49 12.53 9.68
N ALA A 43 8.24 11.92 8.52
CA ALA A 43 9.07 11.97 7.33
C ALA A 43 8.40 12.71 6.17
N ASP A 44 9.19 12.98 5.13
CA ASP A 44 8.71 13.56 3.86
C ASP A 44 7.70 12.61 3.19
N ALA A 45 6.63 13.17 2.62
CA ALA A 45 5.60 12.42 1.92
C ALA A 45 6.16 11.55 0.78
N SER A 46 7.28 11.95 0.18
CA SER A 46 7.99 11.19 -0.87
C SER A 46 8.63 9.89 -0.36
N GLU A 47 9.26 9.93 0.82
CA GLU A 47 9.86 8.74 1.44
C GLU A 47 8.76 7.76 1.88
N ALA A 48 7.69 8.30 2.48
CA ALA A 48 6.53 7.49 2.87
C ALA A 48 5.84 6.87 1.65
N ALA A 49 5.71 7.59 0.53
CA ALA A 49 5.15 7.04 -0.71
C ALA A 49 5.96 5.82 -1.20
N THR A 50 7.29 5.93 -1.23
CA THR A 50 8.19 4.83 -1.64
C THR A 50 8.03 3.60 -0.75
N ALA A 51 7.92 3.81 0.56
CA ALA A 51 7.72 2.73 1.52
C ALA A 51 6.35 2.06 1.32
N TRP A 52 5.29 2.83 1.06
CA TRP A 52 3.97 2.30 0.74
C TRP A 52 3.93 1.54 -0.59
N GLU A 53 4.60 2.02 -1.64
CA GLU A 53 4.72 1.32 -2.93
C GLU A 53 5.29 -0.09 -2.72
N THR A 54 6.43 -0.17 -2.01
CA THR A 54 7.09 -1.44 -1.68
C THR A 54 6.17 -2.34 -0.86
N PHE A 55 5.49 -1.79 0.14
CA PHE A 55 4.59 -2.57 0.99
C PHE A 55 3.37 -3.08 0.23
N VAL A 56 2.78 -2.29 -0.67
CA VAL A 56 1.61 -2.69 -1.47
C VAL A 56 1.94 -3.88 -2.37
N GLU A 57 3.15 -3.96 -2.92
CA GLU A 57 3.59 -5.09 -3.75
C GLU A 57 3.51 -6.43 -2.99
N ASP A 58 4.09 -6.45 -1.78
CA ASP A 58 4.31 -7.69 -1.01
C ASP A 58 3.26 -7.97 0.08
N CYS A 59 2.41 -6.99 0.43
CA CYS A 59 1.47 -7.17 1.53
C CYS A 59 0.33 -8.14 1.17
N SER A 60 -0.19 -8.80 2.22
CA SER A 60 -1.39 -9.60 2.11
C SER A 60 -2.60 -8.73 1.74
N ARG A 61 -3.58 -9.32 1.04
CA ARG A 61 -4.82 -8.63 0.61
C ARG A 61 -5.53 -7.88 1.74
N ARG A 62 -5.39 -8.32 3.00
CA ARG A 62 -5.97 -7.67 4.18
C ARG A 62 -5.51 -6.23 4.37
N PHE A 63 -4.25 -5.92 4.06
CA PHE A 63 -3.67 -4.58 4.27
C PHE A 63 -3.64 -3.74 3.00
N ARG A 64 -3.92 -4.34 1.85
CA ARG A 64 -3.71 -3.71 0.54
C ARG A 64 -4.61 -2.50 0.34
N ASP A 65 -5.88 -2.59 0.74
CA ASP A 65 -6.83 -1.48 0.58
C ASP A 65 -6.42 -0.27 1.44
N ASP A 66 -6.11 -0.50 2.72
CA ASP A 66 -5.63 0.55 3.62
C ASP A 66 -4.28 1.13 3.18
N ALA A 67 -3.37 0.29 2.69
CA ALA A 67 -2.07 0.72 2.19
C ALA A 67 -2.22 1.59 0.92
N ASN A 68 -3.10 1.19 0.00
CA ASN A 68 -3.44 1.97 -1.19
C ASN A 68 -4.05 3.33 -0.81
N GLU A 69 -4.94 3.38 0.19
CA GLU A 69 -5.51 4.65 0.65
C GLU A 69 -4.43 5.59 1.19
N ASN A 70 -3.48 5.08 1.97
CA ASN A 70 -2.37 5.88 2.50
C ASN A 70 -1.37 6.28 1.41
N LEU A 71 -1.11 5.42 0.44
CA LEU A 71 -0.29 5.74 -0.73
C LEU A 71 -0.91 6.89 -1.55
N VAL A 72 -2.23 6.84 -1.79
CA VAL A 72 -2.95 7.94 -2.45
C VAL A 72 -2.81 9.24 -1.67
N LYS A 73 -2.92 9.21 -0.34
CA LYS A 73 -2.70 10.41 0.50
C LYS A 73 -1.31 10.98 0.32
N CYS A 74 -0.28 10.13 0.23
CA CYS A 74 1.10 10.57 -0.01
C CYS A 74 1.24 11.24 -1.38
N TYR A 75 0.76 10.59 -2.45
CA TYR A 75 0.81 11.17 -3.79
C TYR A 75 0.08 12.51 -3.89
N LEU A 76 -1.09 12.63 -3.26
CA LEU A 76 -1.81 13.91 -3.22
C LEU A 76 -1.05 14.96 -2.41
N ALA A 77 -0.41 14.59 -1.29
CA ALA A 77 0.40 15.52 -0.51
C ALA A 77 1.59 16.07 -1.32
N ILE A 78 2.30 15.19 -2.05
CA ILE A 78 3.41 15.58 -2.93
C ILE A 78 2.90 16.47 -4.06
N GLY A 79 1.83 16.04 -4.76
CA GLY A 79 1.27 16.81 -5.88
C GLY A 79 0.70 18.16 -5.46
N ASN A 80 0.23 18.31 -4.22
CA ASN A 80 -0.28 19.57 -3.68
C ASN A 80 0.82 20.52 -3.20
N ASP A 81 2.09 20.09 -3.15
CA ASP A 81 3.19 20.96 -2.76
C ASP A 81 3.37 22.06 -3.82
N PRO A 82 3.25 23.36 -3.45
CA PRO A 82 3.41 24.46 -4.38
C PRO A 82 4.83 24.59 -4.97
N GLY A 83 5.83 23.95 -4.35
CA GLY A 83 7.20 23.86 -4.86
C GLY A 83 7.38 22.87 -6.01
N VAL A 84 6.42 21.95 -6.21
CA VAL A 84 6.46 20.97 -7.30
C VAL A 84 5.94 21.60 -8.60
N PRO A 85 6.66 21.50 -9.73
CA PRO A 85 6.18 22.01 -11.02
C PRO A 85 4.86 21.39 -11.45
N ALA A 86 3.97 22.16 -12.09
CA ALA A 86 2.64 21.70 -12.47
C ALA A 86 2.61 20.39 -13.30
N LYS A 87 3.61 20.17 -14.16
CA LYS A 87 3.77 18.92 -14.90
C LYS A 87 4.00 17.72 -13.98
N GLU A 88 4.90 17.88 -13.01
CA GLU A 88 5.19 16.84 -12.03
C GLU A 88 4.01 16.64 -11.06
N GLN A 89 3.29 17.70 -10.68
CA GLN A 89 2.04 17.58 -9.92
C GLN A 89 1.02 16.70 -10.65
N ALA A 90 0.86 16.89 -11.97
CA ALA A 90 -0.02 16.08 -12.79
C ALA A 90 0.37 14.59 -12.80
N GLU A 91 1.66 14.27 -12.81
CA GLU A 91 2.15 12.89 -12.70
C GLU A 91 1.77 12.25 -11.35
N TRP A 92 1.92 13.00 -10.25
CA TRP A 92 1.50 12.54 -8.92
C TRP A 92 -0.01 12.34 -8.82
N TYR A 93 -0.80 13.27 -9.39
CA TYR A 93 -2.26 13.12 -9.47
C TYR A 93 -2.67 11.92 -10.33
N ALA A 94 -1.97 11.64 -11.43
CA ALA A 94 -2.21 10.46 -12.25
C ALA A 94 -1.97 9.15 -11.47
N LYS A 95 -0.90 9.08 -10.68
CA LYS A 95 -0.64 7.94 -9.79
C LYS A 95 -1.75 7.76 -8.75
N ALA A 96 -2.19 8.85 -8.11
CA ALA A 96 -3.33 8.80 -7.17
C ALA A 96 -4.62 8.33 -7.86
N HIS A 97 -4.91 8.85 -9.05
CA HIS A 97 -6.10 8.51 -9.83
C HIS A 97 -6.10 7.05 -10.32
N ALA A 98 -4.94 6.49 -10.64
CA ALA A 98 -4.81 5.09 -11.04
C ALA A 98 -5.21 4.12 -9.92
N ILE A 99 -5.04 4.52 -8.66
CA ILE A 99 -5.41 3.71 -7.49
C ILE A 99 -6.86 3.99 -7.08
N ASP A 100 -7.23 5.27 -6.95
CA ASP A 100 -8.59 5.68 -6.58
C ASP A 100 -9.04 6.92 -7.38
N PRO A 101 -9.79 6.72 -8.49
CA PRO A 101 -10.28 7.80 -9.33
C PRO A 101 -11.17 8.82 -8.61
N GLY A 102 -11.80 8.41 -7.51
CA GLY A 102 -12.75 9.24 -6.77
C GLY A 102 -12.11 10.29 -5.85
N LYS A 103 -10.78 10.23 -5.65
CA LYS A 103 -10.09 11.05 -4.64
C LYS A 103 -9.65 12.42 -5.13
N LEU A 104 -9.54 12.62 -6.44
CA LEU A 104 -9.09 13.89 -7.00
C LEU A 104 -10.21 14.94 -6.99
N THR A 105 -9.86 16.16 -6.59
CA THR A 105 -10.70 17.34 -6.79
C THR A 105 -10.80 17.69 -8.27
N GLU A 106 -11.76 18.53 -8.63
CA GLU A 106 -11.93 19.03 -10.00
C GLU A 106 -10.67 19.76 -10.51
N THR A 107 -10.04 20.56 -9.66
CA THR A 107 -8.80 21.27 -10.01
C THR A 107 -7.65 20.31 -10.31
N GLN A 108 -7.45 19.30 -9.46
CA GLN A 108 -6.38 18.30 -9.65
C GLN A 108 -6.62 17.47 -10.91
N ARG A 109 -7.88 17.12 -11.21
CA ARG A 109 -8.25 16.46 -12.47
C ARG A 109 -7.91 17.32 -13.68
N LYS A 110 -8.28 18.62 -13.66
CA LYS A 110 -7.92 19.54 -14.74
C LYS A 110 -6.40 19.70 -14.89
N THR A 111 -5.65 19.77 -13.80
CA THR A 111 -4.18 19.78 -13.86
C THR A 111 -3.66 18.52 -14.55
N MET A 112 -4.20 17.34 -14.21
CA MET A 112 -3.86 16.08 -14.85
C MET A 112 -4.24 16.06 -16.35
N GLU A 113 -5.40 16.60 -16.74
CA GLU A 113 -5.82 16.68 -18.14
C GLU A 113 -4.91 17.63 -18.96
N VAL A 114 -4.68 18.85 -18.44
CA VAL A 114 -3.91 19.89 -19.15
C VAL A 114 -2.44 19.50 -19.30
N PHE A 115 -1.84 18.88 -18.28
CA PHE A 115 -0.40 18.59 -18.26
C PHE A 115 -0.07 17.10 -18.49
N GLY A 116 -1.04 16.19 -18.36
CA GLY A 116 -0.90 14.75 -18.59
C GLY A 116 -1.13 14.33 -20.04
N GLU A 117 -1.87 15.11 -20.85
CA GLU A 117 -2.03 14.86 -22.30
C GLU A 117 -0.82 15.30 -23.14
N GLY A 118 0.36 15.39 -22.52
CA GLY A 118 1.60 15.83 -23.14
C GLY A 118 2.63 14.72 -23.36
N GLN A 119 2.26 13.63 -24.05
CA GLN A 119 3.10 12.82 -24.97
C GLN A 119 2.41 11.56 -25.49
#